data_AF-A0A0K0FQE3-F1
#
_entry.id   AF-A0A0K0FQE3-F1
#
_cell.length_a   1.000
_cell.length_b   1.000
_cell.length_c   1.000
_cell.angle_alpha   90.00
_cell.angle_beta   90.00
_cell.angle_gamma   90.00
#
_symmetry.space_group_name_H-M   'P 1'
#
loop_
_entity.id
_entity.type
_entity.pdbx_description
1 polymer ?
#
loop_
_entity_poly.entity_id
_entity_poly.type
_entity_poly.pdbx_seq_one_letter_code
_entity_poly.pdbx_strand_id
1 'polypeptide(L)'
;MANTLPEAEEITQSLVSTASSSASFQIEKDNNSTSSFIRDSNKLPAERYKFLIAFLLCSLSAFGNTVILSYVHDFRPTSKPLPDISFSITPYMPVLLYYNEYILLLLLLASLFICILHKHRWILLRRLFIITTMLFFGRMFTLLLTTLPNADPNYPCAPRFTDSNRTIIGVLRRAAGVYFGGGLQVDDSQNMCGDYIYSGHTAVVVISTLFINEYSPRRWKYVHFVTWPITFIALLFLLISRGHYTIDVAISYWLTTRIFWEYHTFAANPYLRDDVSRDNHLRKYGWLFICRVMENNVHTGIPDEFDNPIKYVKSLFRGRTPELSFPTQSTMV
;
A
#
# COMPACT_ATOMS: atom_id res chain seq x y z
N MET A 1 -56.51 -29.90 58.30
CA MET A 1 -56.31 -29.73 56.85
C MET A 1 -55.74 -28.33 56.57
N ALA A 2 -54.62 -27.98 57.22
CA ALA A 2 -53.95 -26.69 57.10
C ALA A 2 -52.48 -26.96 57.38
N ASN A 3 -51.66 -27.09 56.34
CA ASN A 3 -50.18 -27.08 56.36
C ASN A 3 -49.57 -27.20 54.95
N THR A 4 -50.35 -27.38 53.89
CA THR A 4 -49.84 -27.60 52.52
C THR A 4 -49.68 -26.33 51.68
N LEU A 5 -50.17 -25.17 52.14
CA LEU A 5 -50.10 -23.91 51.38
C LEU A 5 -48.71 -23.21 51.44
N PRO A 6 -48.04 -23.08 52.60
CA PRO A 6 -46.77 -22.34 52.68
C PRO A 6 -45.59 -23.10 52.04
N GLU A 7 -45.62 -24.44 52.09
CA GLU A 7 -44.58 -25.30 51.50
C GLU A 7 -44.60 -25.25 49.96
N ALA A 8 -45.79 -25.14 49.36
CA ALA A 8 -45.93 -25.00 47.91
C ALA A 8 -45.40 -23.65 47.40
N GLU A 9 -45.55 -22.58 48.18
CA GLU A 9 -45.09 -21.24 47.82
C GLU A 9 -43.55 -21.13 47.88
N GLU A 10 -42.93 -21.76 48.89
CA GLU A 10 -41.48 -21.83 49.05
C GLU A 10 -40.80 -22.67 47.94
N ILE A 11 -41.41 -23.79 47.56
CA ILE A 11 -40.95 -24.63 46.43
C ILE A 11 -41.05 -23.85 45.12
N THR A 12 -42.12 -23.09 44.92
CA THR A 12 -42.33 -22.30 43.69
C THR A 12 -41.29 -21.18 43.57
N GLN A 13 -40.97 -20.49 44.67
CA GLN A 13 -39.94 -19.45 44.69
C GLN A 13 -38.53 -20.02 44.44
N SER A 14 -38.21 -21.19 45.01
CA SER A 14 -36.96 -21.91 44.78
C SER A 14 -36.80 -22.35 43.31
N LEU A 15 -37.86 -22.88 42.71
CA LEU A 15 -37.87 -23.28 41.29
C LEU A 15 -37.73 -22.08 40.34
N VAL A 16 -38.38 -20.96 40.64
CA VAL A 16 -38.26 -19.72 39.85
C VAL A 16 -36.85 -19.12 39.95
N SER A 17 -36.26 -19.12 41.15
CA SER A 17 -34.85 -18.73 41.38
C SER A 17 -33.89 -19.60 40.56
N THR A 18 -34.07 -20.92 40.60
CA THR A 18 -33.21 -21.89 39.89
C THR A 18 -33.38 -21.81 38.37
N ALA A 19 -34.59 -21.54 37.89
CA ALA A 19 -34.86 -21.31 36.48
C ALA A 19 -34.24 -19.98 35.99
N SER A 20 -34.31 -18.92 36.81
CA SER A 20 -33.71 -17.62 36.49
C SER A 20 -32.17 -17.67 36.47
N SER A 21 -31.55 -18.39 37.41
CA SER A 21 -30.09 -18.58 37.42
C SER A 21 -29.62 -19.45 36.26
N SER A 22 -30.38 -20.48 35.89
CA SER A 22 -30.05 -21.35 34.75
C SER A 22 -30.19 -20.60 33.41
N ALA A 23 -31.23 -19.78 33.26
CA ALA A 23 -31.45 -18.97 32.07
C ALA A 23 -30.38 -17.88 31.92
N SER A 24 -30.01 -17.18 33.01
CA SER A 24 -28.94 -16.19 32.98
C SER A 24 -27.58 -16.80 32.66
N PHE A 25 -27.27 -17.97 33.23
CA PHE A 25 -26.04 -18.71 32.90
C PHE A 25 -26.00 -19.19 31.44
N GLN A 26 -27.13 -19.65 30.88
CA GLN A 26 -27.22 -20.01 29.47
C GLN A 26 -27.04 -18.79 28.56
N ILE A 27 -27.70 -17.67 28.85
CA ILE A 27 -27.54 -16.41 28.10
C ILE A 27 -26.09 -15.91 28.17
N GLU A 28 -25.44 -15.98 29.32
CA GLU A 28 -24.04 -15.57 29.47
C GLU A 28 -23.08 -16.51 28.73
N LYS A 29 -23.33 -17.82 28.76
CA LYS A 29 -22.51 -18.81 28.04
C LYS A 29 -22.70 -18.73 26.53
N ASP A 30 -23.91 -18.47 26.06
CA ASP A 30 -24.22 -18.24 24.64
C ASP A 30 -23.60 -16.92 24.18
N ASN A 31 -23.74 -15.83 24.95
CA ASN A 31 -23.07 -14.56 24.64
C ASN A 31 -21.55 -14.69 24.62
N ASN A 32 -20.95 -15.41 25.59
CA ASN A 32 -19.52 -15.66 25.61
C ASN A 32 -19.08 -16.54 24.43
N SER A 33 -19.84 -17.58 24.08
CA SER A 33 -19.55 -18.44 22.94
C SER A 33 -19.69 -17.67 21.62
N THR A 34 -20.77 -16.94 21.42
CA THR A 34 -20.97 -16.07 20.25
C THR A 34 -19.87 -15.02 20.16
N SER A 35 -19.49 -14.39 21.28
CA SER A 35 -18.38 -13.43 21.31
C SER A 35 -17.03 -14.08 21.00
N SER A 36 -16.78 -15.31 21.44
CA SER A 36 -15.54 -16.03 21.14
C SER A 36 -15.50 -16.48 19.68
N PHE A 37 -16.62 -16.97 19.13
CA PHE A 37 -16.76 -17.29 17.71
C PHE A 37 -16.61 -16.05 16.83
N ILE A 38 -17.18 -14.91 17.22
CA ILE A 38 -16.97 -13.62 16.55
C ILE A 38 -15.51 -13.16 16.68
N ARG A 39 -14.86 -13.39 17.83
CA ARG A 39 -13.46 -13.00 18.05
C ARG A 39 -12.49 -13.85 17.23
N ASP A 40 -12.77 -15.15 17.09
CA ASP A 40 -11.98 -16.06 16.27
C ASP A 40 -12.24 -15.84 14.76
N SER A 41 -13.46 -15.48 14.35
CA SER A 41 -13.75 -15.10 12.96
C SER A 41 -13.17 -13.72 12.58
N ASN A 42 -12.97 -12.83 13.55
CA ASN A 42 -12.36 -11.51 13.35
C ASN A 42 -10.81 -11.52 13.40
N LYS A 43 -10.18 -12.69 13.59
CA LYS A 43 -8.73 -12.79 13.65
C LYS A 43 -8.12 -12.66 12.25
N LEU A 44 -7.65 -11.46 11.92
CA LEU A 44 -6.98 -11.15 10.66
C LEU A 44 -5.72 -12.01 10.45
N PRO A 45 -5.70 -12.91 9.45
CA PRO A 45 -4.54 -13.76 9.19
C PRO A 45 -3.41 -12.94 8.53
N ALA A 46 -2.16 -13.23 8.90
CA ALA A 46 -1.00 -12.52 8.37
C ALA A 46 -0.67 -12.85 6.90
N GLU A 47 -1.11 -14.02 6.39
CA GLU A 47 -1.05 -14.43 4.97
C GLU A 47 0.21 -14.02 4.19
N ARG A 48 1.40 -14.35 4.71
CA ARG A 48 2.69 -13.91 4.13
C ARG A 48 2.90 -14.29 2.66
N TYR A 49 2.29 -15.38 2.20
CA TYR A 49 2.37 -15.80 0.81
C TYR A 49 1.64 -14.83 -0.14
N LYS A 50 0.49 -14.27 0.27
CA LYS A 50 -0.24 -13.25 -0.52
C LYS A 50 0.57 -11.96 -0.61
N PHE A 51 1.23 -11.59 0.48
CA PHE A 51 2.21 -10.50 0.47
C PHE A 51 3.34 -10.77 -0.53
N LEU A 52 3.92 -11.97 -0.55
CA LEU A 52 5.01 -12.31 -1.47
C LEU A 52 4.55 -12.20 -2.94
N ILE A 53 3.36 -12.70 -3.26
CA ILE A 53 2.78 -12.57 -4.59
C ILE A 53 2.59 -11.09 -4.96
N ALA A 54 2.02 -10.28 -4.07
CA ALA A 54 1.83 -8.84 -4.31
C ALA A 54 3.16 -8.11 -4.51
N PHE A 55 4.19 -8.45 -3.71
CA PHE A 55 5.53 -7.89 -3.85
C PHE A 55 6.17 -8.25 -5.21
N LEU A 56 6.04 -9.49 -5.65
CA LEU A 56 6.55 -9.94 -6.95
C LEU A 56 5.82 -9.23 -8.12
N LEU A 57 4.49 -9.08 -8.03
CA LEU A 57 3.72 -8.34 -9.04
C LEU A 57 4.11 -6.85 -9.09
N CYS A 58 4.33 -6.24 -7.93
CA CYS A 58 4.79 -4.86 -7.84
C CYS A 58 6.21 -4.70 -8.41
N SER A 59 7.12 -5.62 -8.07
CA SER A 59 8.49 -5.62 -8.58
C SER A 59 8.52 -5.82 -10.10
N LEU A 60 7.73 -6.75 -10.63
CA LEU A 60 7.62 -7.01 -12.06
C LEU A 60 7.02 -5.83 -12.82
N SER A 61 5.96 -5.21 -12.29
CA SER A 61 5.36 -4.02 -12.91
C SER A 61 6.28 -2.79 -12.84
N ALA A 62 7.02 -2.62 -11.75
CA ALA A 62 8.06 -1.59 -11.63
C ALA A 62 9.19 -1.81 -12.64
N PHE A 63 9.69 -3.04 -12.76
CA PHE A 63 10.68 -3.38 -13.77
C PHE A 63 10.13 -3.17 -15.19
N GLY A 64 8.89 -3.59 -15.47
CA GLY A 64 8.22 -3.32 -16.74
C GLY A 64 8.15 -1.83 -17.08
N ASN A 65 7.84 -0.97 -16.10
CA ASN A 65 7.89 0.48 -16.29
C ASN A 65 9.27 0.97 -16.70
N THR A 66 10.34 0.49 -16.06
CA THR A 66 11.70 0.85 -16.44
C THR A 66 12.08 0.36 -17.84
N VAL A 67 11.57 -0.79 -18.27
CA VAL A 67 11.77 -1.31 -19.64
C VAL A 67 11.05 -0.44 -20.66
N ILE A 68 9.78 -0.12 -20.43
CA ILE A 68 8.99 0.76 -21.32
C ILE A 68 9.62 2.15 -21.37
N LEU A 69 10.03 2.71 -20.24
CA LEU A 69 10.71 4.01 -20.20
C LEU A 69 12.04 3.95 -20.97
N SER A 70 12.82 2.89 -20.82
CA SER A 70 14.07 2.69 -21.55
C SER A 70 13.87 2.59 -23.06
N TYR A 71 12.76 1.98 -23.48
CA TYR A 71 12.35 1.90 -24.87
C TYR A 71 11.92 3.27 -25.38
N VAL A 72 10.92 3.90 -24.75
CA VAL A 72 10.36 5.22 -25.11
C VAL A 72 11.43 6.30 -25.16
N HIS A 73 12.43 6.22 -24.28
CA HIS A 73 13.56 7.14 -24.26
C HIS A 73 14.19 7.34 -25.63
N ASP A 74 14.39 6.27 -26.39
CA ASP A 74 15.03 6.35 -27.71
C ASP A 74 14.09 6.91 -28.79
N PHE A 75 12.77 6.71 -28.63
CA PHE A 75 11.73 7.10 -29.60
C PHE A 75 11.10 8.47 -29.33
N ARG A 76 11.47 9.13 -28.22
CA ARG A 76 10.88 10.43 -27.86
C ARG A 76 11.14 11.49 -28.95
N PRO A 77 10.13 12.31 -29.28
CA PRO A 77 10.30 13.39 -30.25
C PRO A 77 11.28 14.45 -29.72
N THR A 78 12.05 15.04 -30.63
CA THR A 78 13.02 16.13 -30.34
C THR A 78 12.43 17.52 -30.58
N SER A 79 11.11 17.61 -30.74
CA SER A 79 10.41 18.88 -30.90
C SER A 79 10.48 19.72 -29.63
N LYS A 80 10.12 21.01 -29.75
CA LYS A 80 9.98 21.90 -28.60
C LYS A 80 8.93 21.38 -27.61
N PRO A 81 9.03 21.74 -26.31
CA PRO A 81 8.01 21.40 -25.32
C PRO A 81 6.64 21.89 -25.74
N LEU A 82 5.61 21.14 -25.33
CA LEU A 82 4.23 21.56 -25.53
C LEU A 82 3.89 22.77 -24.65
N PRO A 83 2.94 23.63 -25.07
CA PRO A 83 2.46 24.72 -24.22
C PRO A 83 1.78 24.14 -22.98
N ASP A 84 2.20 24.61 -21.80
CA ASP A 84 1.70 24.16 -20.51
C ASP A 84 1.46 25.34 -19.59
N ILE A 85 0.41 25.26 -18.77
CA ILE A 85 -0.02 26.35 -17.89
C ILE A 85 1.00 26.65 -16.78
N SER A 86 1.71 25.63 -16.26
CA SER A 86 2.75 25.86 -15.27
C SER A 86 3.90 26.66 -15.88
N PHE A 87 4.25 26.36 -17.13
CA PHE A 87 5.42 26.95 -17.77
C PHE A 87 5.21 28.43 -18.13
N SER A 88 3.96 28.88 -18.27
CA SER A 88 3.63 30.28 -18.52
C SER A 88 3.56 31.12 -17.25
N ILE A 89 3.29 30.51 -16.09
CA ILE A 89 3.08 31.22 -14.82
C ILE A 89 4.33 31.21 -13.94
N THR A 90 5.14 30.15 -14.00
CA THR A 90 6.22 29.92 -13.05
C THR A 90 7.61 30.15 -13.65
N PRO A 91 8.59 30.65 -12.86
CA PRO A 91 9.97 30.73 -13.31
C PRO A 91 10.56 29.33 -13.44
N TYR A 92 11.50 29.14 -14.37
CA TYR A 92 12.21 27.87 -14.50
C TYR A 92 13.31 27.75 -13.44
N MET A 93 13.22 26.73 -12.59
CA MET A 93 14.22 26.43 -11.55
C MET A 93 14.53 24.92 -11.51
N PRO A 94 15.53 24.43 -12.24
CA PRO A 94 15.81 23.00 -12.37
C PRO A 94 16.23 22.34 -11.05
N VAL A 95 16.88 23.08 -10.16
CA VAL A 95 17.31 22.61 -8.82
C VAL A 95 16.13 22.09 -7.99
N LEU A 96 14.91 22.58 -8.23
CA LEU A 96 13.72 22.13 -7.50
C LEU A 96 13.37 20.66 -7.75
N LEU A 97 13.82 20.07 -8.87
CA LEU A 97 13.62 18.65 -9.12
C LEU A 97 14.29 17.78 -8.05
N TYR A 98 15.51 18.14 -7.65
CA TYR A 98 16.26 17.44 -6.60
C TYR A 98 15.52 17.49 -5.25
N TYR A 99 14.96 18.66 -4.89
CA TYR A 99 14.17 18.78 -3.66
C TYR A 99 12.86 17.98 -3.71
N ASN A 100 12.21 17.92 -4.88
CA ASN A 100 11.06 17.04 -5.07
C ASN A 100 11.43 15.56 -4.87
N GLU A 101 12.55 15.09 -5.43
CA GLU A 101 12.99 13.70 -5.24
C GLU A 101 13.30 13.39 -3.77
N TYR A 102 13.90 14.33 -3.04
CA TYR A 102 14.13 14.19 -1.61
C TYR A 102 12.81 14.06 -0.82
N ILE A 103 11.82 14.92 -1.11
CA ILE A 103 10.50 14.86 -0.47
C ILE A 103 9.79 13.54 -0.83
N LEU A 104 9.89 13.10 -2.08
CA LEU A 104 9.35 11.81 -2.52
C LEU A 104 9.93 10.66 -1.70
N LEU A 105 11.26 10.58 -1.56
CA LEU A 105 11.91 9.56 -0.77
C LEU A 105 11.52 9.63 0.71
N LEU A 106 11.43 10.84 1.27
CA LEU A 106 11.00 11.04 2.64
C LEU A 106 9.58 10.49 2.88
N LEU A 107 8.62 10.85 2.02
CA LEU A 107 7.24 10.38 2.12
C LEU A 107 7.13 8.87 1.88
N LEU A 108 7.88 8.33 0.92
CA LEU A 108 7.93 6.89 0.64
C LEU A 108 8.43 6.13 1.87
N LEU A 109 9.58 6.52 2.43
CA LEU A 109 10.15 5.89 3.62
C LEU A 109 9.23 6.04 4.85
N ALA A 110 8.61 7.21 5.04
CA ALA A 110 7.65 7.43 6.11
C ALA A 110 6.42 6.51 5.98
N SER A 111 5.88 6.36 4.77
CA SER A 111 4.74 5.47 4.51
C SER A 111 5.09 4.00 4.78
N LEU A 112 6.26 3.53 4.33
CA LEU A 112 6.76 2.18 4.63
C LEU A 112 7.02 1.97 6.12
N PHE A 113 7.56 2.97 6.80
CA PHE A 113 7.80 2.92 8.24
C PHE A 113 6.50 2.72 9.02
N ILE A 114 5.45 3.48 8.72
CA ILE A 114 4.12 3.31 9.32
C ILE A 114 3.59 1.89 9.06
N CYS A 115 3.68 1.41 7.82
CA CYS A 115 3.26 0.06 7.46
C CYS A 115 4.00 -1.02 8.27
N ILE A 116 5.32 -0.88 8.48
CA ILE A 116 6.14 -1.86 9.20
C ILE A 116 5.86 -1.87 10.71
N LEU A 117 5.54 -0.71 11.29
CA LEU A 117 5.17 -0.57 12.71
C LEU A 117 3.74 -1.02 13.01
N HIS A 118 2.90 -1.18 11.99
CA HIS A 118 1.53 -1.63 12.17
C HIS A 118 1.49 -3.12 12.56
N LYS A 119 0.64 -3.51 13.51
CA LYS A 119 0.46 -4.91 13.94
C LYS A 119 0.11 -5.83 12.76
N HIS A 120 -0.74 -5.33 11.88
CA HIS A 120 -1.18 -6.01 10.66
C HIS A 120 -0.34 -5.68 9.40
N ARG A 121 0.96 -5.35 9.55
CA ARG A 121 1.88 -4.93 8.48
C ARG A 121 1.80 -5.72 7.17
N TRP A 122 1.63 -7.04 7.23
CA TRP A 122 1.58 -7.88 6.03
C TRP A 122 0.37 -7.58 5.15
N ILE A 123 -0.77 -7.23 5.76
CA ILE A 123 -1.98 -6.82 5.05
C ILE A 123 -1.77 -5.44 4.43
N LEU A 124 -1.24 -4.48 5.21
CA LEU A 124 -0.98 -3.12 4.71
C LEU A 124 -0.01 -3.11 3.53
N LEU A 125 1.12 -3.82 3.66
CA LEU A 125 2.11 -3.90 2.58
C LEU A 125 1.55 -4.63 1.36
N ARG A 126 0.74 -5.68 1.54
CA ARG A 126 0.02 -6.32 0.42
C ARG A 126 -0.86 -5.32 -0.32
N ARG A 127 -1.66 -4.52 0.40
CA ARG A 127 -2.52 -3.50 -0.20
C ARG A 127 -1.70 -2.44 -0.95
N LEU A 128 -0.62 -1.96 -0.34
CA LEU A 128 0.30 -1.00 -0.96
C LEU A 128 0.84 -1.53 -2.28
N PHE A 129 1.33 -2.77 -2.30
CA PHE A 129 1.90 -3.37 -3.51
C PHE A 129 0.87 -3.65 -4.60
N ILE A 130 -0.35 -4.08 -4.26
CA ILE A 130 -1.41 -4.28 -5.27
C ILE A 130 -1.85 -2.95 -5.89
N ILE A 131 -2.07 -1.92 -5.07
CA ILE A 131 -2.45 -0.61 -5.59
C ILE A 131 -1.32 -0.04 -6.47
N THR A 132 -0.07 -0.11 -6.00
CA THR A 132 1.10 0.35 -6.78
C THR A 132 1.21 -0.40 -8.10
N THR A 133 0.99 -1.72 -8.10
CA THR A 133 0.96 -2.54 -9.31
C THR A 133 -0.05 -2.02 -10.32
N MET A 134 -1.28 -1.71 -9.89
CA MET A 134 -2.33 -1.19 -10.77
C MET A 134 -1.95 0.17 -11.38
N LEU A 135 -1.39 1.07 -10.58
CA LEU A 135 -0.92 2.38 -11.06
C LEU A 135 0.19 2.22 -12.10
N PHE A 136 1.13 1.33 -11.83
CA PHE A 136 2.25 1.04 -12.71
C PHE A 136 1.84 0.35 -14.01
N PHE A 137 0.79 -0.48 -14.00
CA PHE A 137 0.20 -1.00 -15.23
C PHE A 137 -0.42 0.12 -16.09
N GLY A 138 -1.20 1.01 -15.48
CA GLY A 138 -1.75 2.17 -16.19
C GLY A 138 -0.67 3.04 -16.83
N ARG A 139 0.41 3.29 -16.09
CA ARG A 139 1.58 4.05 -16.57
C ARG A 139 2.27 3.38 -17.77
N MET A 140 2.53 2.07 -17.71
CA MET A 140 3.12 1.33 -18.83
C MET A 140 2.28 1.47 -20.10
N PHE A 141 0.95 1.37 -19.97
CA PHE A 141 0.04 1.51 -21.10
C PHE A 141 0.10 2.91 -21.71
N THR A 142 0.07 3.97 -20.88
CA THR A 142 0.15 5.35 -21.38
C THR A 142 1.47 5.66 -22.09
N LEU A 143 2.61 5.21 -21.53
CA LEU A 143 3.93 5.43 -22.11
C LEU A 143 4.13 4.67 -23.43
N LEU A 144 3.54 3.48 -23.56
CA LEU A 144 3.58 2.70 -24.80
C LEU A 144 2.76 3.34 -25.91
N LEU A 145 1.59 3.90 -25.58
CA LEU A 145 0.68 4.45 -26.57
C LEU A 145 1.12 5.79 -27.13
N THR A 146 1.69 6.66 -26.30
CA THR A 146 2.02 8.02 -26.72
C THR A 146 3.26 8.52 -25.99
N THR A 147 4.17 9.13 -26.75
CA THR A 147 5.41 9.71 -26.24
C THR A 147 5.40 11.20 -26.51
N LEU A 148 5.72 11.99 -25.49
CA LEU A 148 5.73 13.46 -25.59
C LEU A 148 7.16 14.01 -25.63
N PRO A 149 7.36 15.21 -26.19
CA PRO A 149 8.65 15.88 -26.13
C PRO A 149 8.98 16.27 -24.70
N ASN A 150 10.28 16.43 -24.43
CA ASN A 150 10.77 16.84 -23.12
C ASN A 150 10.14 18.15 -22.65
N ALA A 151 9.68 18.18 -21.40
CA ALA A 151 9.16 19.38 -20.73
C ALA A 151 10.28 20.41 -20.51
N ASP A 152 11.46 19.94 -20.11
CA ASP A 152 12.68 20.74 -20.02
C ASP A 152 13.63 20.44 -21.20
N PRO A 153 13.86 21.41 -22.11
CA PRO A 153 14.81 21.27 -23.21
C PRO A 153 16.27 21.05 -22.77
N ASN A 154 16.64 21.56 -21.59
CA ASN A 154 18.02 21.55 -21.09
C ASN A 154 18.31 20.35 -20.18
N TYR A 155 17.34 19.44 -20.03
CA TYR A 155 17.45 18.31 -19.13
C TYR A 155 18.54 17.33 -19.61
N PRO A 156 19.50 16.94 -18.74
CA PRO A 156 20.58 16.03 -19.11
C PRO A 156 20.01 14.63 -19.35
N CYS A 157 19.89 14.24 -20.61
CA CYS A 157 19.41 12.91 -21.01
C CYS A 157 20.58 11.95 -21.26
N ALA A 158 20.43 10.70 -20.84
CA ALA A 158 21.30 9.60 -21.25
C ALA A 158 21.38 9.48 -22.79
N PRO A 159 22.49 8.96 -23.35
CA PRO A 159 22.64 8.80 -24.79
C PRO A 159 21.64 7.77 -25.35
N ARG A 160 21.03 8.09 -26.49
CA ARG A 160 20.10 7.18 -27.20
C ARG A 160 20.87 6.01 -27.80
N PHE A 161 20.22 4.84 -27.88
CA PHE A 161 20.74 3.78 -28.75
C PHE A 161 20.50 4.15 -30.23
N THR A 162 21.56 4.11 -31.04
CA THR A 162 21.49 4.15 -32.51
C THR A 162 20.86 2.87 -33.03
N ASP A 163 20.23 2.89 -34.21
CA ASP A 163 19.51 1.73 -34.77
C ASP A 163 20.40 0.47 -34.92
N SER A 164 21.72 0.63 -35.12
CA SER A 164 22.69 -0.47 -35.14
C SER A 164 23.01 -1.07 -33.76
N ASN A 165 22.86 -0.29 -32.68
CA ASN A 165 23.20 -0.68 -31.30
C ASN A 165 21.97 -0.93 -30.42
N ARG A 166 20.74 -0.72 -30.93
CA ARG A 166 19.49 -0.93 -30.19
C ARG A 166 19.14 -2.43 -30.12
N THR A 167 19.85 -3.15 -29.26
CA THR A 167 19.53 -4.55 -28.93
C THR A 167 18.54 -4.61 -27.76
N ILE A 168 17.65 -5.61 -27.77
CA ILE A 168 16.72 -5.87 -26.65
C ILE A 168 17.49 -6.02 -25.33
N ILE A 169 18.63 -6.71 -25.38
CA ILE A 169 19.52 -6.91 -24.23
C ILE A 169 20.07 -5.57 -23.72
N GLY A 170 20.43 -4.64 -24.62
CA GLY A 170 20.88 -3.29 -24.26
C GLY A 170 19.79 -2.49 -23.52
N VAL A 171 18.56 -2.54 -24.01
CA VAL A 171 17.40 -1.89 -23.36
C VAL A 171 17.12 -2.50 -21.99
N LEU A 172 17.13 -3.84 -21.88
CA LEU A 172 16.93 -4.53 -20.60
C LEU A 172 18.04 -4.24 -19.60
N ARG A 173 19.30 -4.15 -20.04
CA ARG A 173 20.43 -3.79 -19.17
C ARG A 173 20.30 -2.37 -18.64
N ARG A 174 19.90 -1.43 -19.49
CA ARG A 174 19.62 -0.04 -19.09
C ARG A 174 18.46 0.02 -18.10
N ALA A 175 17.37 -0.68 -18.38
CA ALA A 175 16.21 -0.79 -17.51
C ALA A 175 16.58 -1.38 -16.14
N ALA A 176 17.40 -2.43 -16.11
CA ALA A 176 17.91 -3.02 -14.87
C ALA A 176 18.73 -2.02 -14.05
N GLY A 177 19.60 -1.23 -14.70
CA GLY A 177 20.35 -0.16 -14.04
C GLY A 177 19.44 0.84 -13.33
N VAL A 178 18.42 1.35 -14.05
CA VAL A 178 17.44 2.28 -13.50
C VAL A 178 16.61 1.64 -12.39
N TYR A 179 16.18 0.39 -12.56
CA TYR A 179 15.40 -0.35 -11.58
C TYR A 179 16.16 -0.54 -10.25
N PHE A 180 17.42 -0.99 -10.32
CA PHE A 180 18.24 -1.18 -9.12
C PHE A 180 18.74 0.15 -8.53
N GLY A 181 18.84 1.22 -9.33
CA GLY A 181 19.06 2.59 -8.88
C GLY A 181 17.84 3.24 -8.20
N GLY A 182 16.71 2.51 -8.09
CA GLY A 182 15.49 3.00 -7.44
C GLY A 182 14.68 3.99 -8.29
N GLY A 183 15.02 4.15 -9.57
CA GLY A 183 14.33 5.07 -10.49
C GLY A 183 14.56 6.55 -10.20
N LEU A 184 15.51 6.90 -9.33
CA LEU A 184 15.88 8.27 -9.01
C LEU A 184 16.86 8.83 -10.04
N GLN A 185 16.82 10.13 -10.28
CA GLN A 185 17.60 10.83 -11.32
C GLN A 185 18.89 11.47 -10.75
N VAL A 186 19.47 10.84 -9.73
CA VAL A 186 20.61 11.38 -8.96
C VAL A 186 21.93 11.34 -9.74
N ASP A 187 22.08 10.38 -10.67
CA ASP A 187 23.27 10.27 -11.53
C ASP A 187 22.94 10.68 -12.98
N ASP A 188 23.57 11.78 -13.43
CA ASP A 188 23.37 12.37 -14.77
C ASP A 188 23.54 11.37 -15.94
N SER A 189 24.35 10.33 -15.74
CA SER A 189 24.65 9.33 -16.78
C SER A 189 23.50 8.36 -17.08
N GLN A 190 22.49 8.26 -16.20
CA GLN A 190 21.38 7.31 -16.33
C GLN A 190 20.01 8.00 -16.44
N ASN A 191 19.99 9.32 -16.64
CA ASN A 191 18.76 10.10 -16.67
C ASN A 191 17.91 9.80 -17.92
N MET A 192 16.74 9.19 -17.68
CA MET A 192 15.83 8.73 -18.71
C MET A 192 14.79 9.79 -19.06
N CYS A 193 14.88 10.29 -20.28
CA CYS A 193 13.90 11.21 -20.87
C CYS A 193 12.74 10.51 -21.56
N GLY A 194 11.62 11.23 -21.75
CA GLY A 194 10.39 10.70 -22.37
C GLY A 194 9.35 10.20 -21.35
N ASP A 195 9.55 10.50 -20.07
CA ASP A 195 8.64 10.12 -18.98
C ASP A 195 7.48 11.13 -18.82
N TYR A 196 6.50 11.10 -19.72
CA TYR A 196 5.38 12.07 -19.71
C TYR A 196 4.01 11.38 -19.83
N ILE A 197 2.91 12.13 -19.72
CA ILE A 197 1.49 11.72 -19.64
C ILE A 197 1.07 11.16 -18.27
N TYR A 198 1.87 10.27 -17.69
CA TYR A 198 1.58 9.67 -16.40
C TYR A 198 2.80 9.78 -15.50
N SER A 199 2.82 10.75 -14.59
CA SER A 199 3.92 10.99 -13.65
C SER A 199 4.03 9.94 -12.54
N GLY A 200 5.16 9.22 -12.54
CA GLY A 200 5.53 8.25 -11.51
C GLY A 200 5.89 8.92 -10.19
N HIS A 201 6.57 10.07 -10.25
CA HIS A 201 6.86 10.91 -9.10
C HIS A 201 5.58 11.29 -8.35
N THR A 202 4.59 11.81 -9.08
CA THR A 202 3.29 12.17 -8.52
C THR A 202 2.58 10.95 -7.93
N ALA A 203 2.56 9.82 -8.65
CA ALA A 203 1.91 8.61 -8.17
C ALA A 203 2.52 8.12 -6.85
N VAL A 204 3.86 8.10 -6.73
CA VAL A 204 4.57 7.68 -5.51
C VAL A 204 4.34 8.66 -4.36
N VAL A 205 4.47 9.96 -4.60
CA VAL A 205 4.22 10.99 -3.56
C VAL A 205 2.78 10.90 -3.04
N VAL A 206 1.80 10.84 -3.94
CA VAL A 206 0.38 10.83 -3.58
C VAL A 206 0.00 9.51 -2.88
N ILE A 207 0.43 8.35 -3.39
CA ILE A 207 0.11 7.06 -2.75
C ILE A 207 0.73 6.97 -1.36
N SER A 208 1.98 7.42 -1.18
CA SER A 208 2.63 7.46 0.12
C SER A 208 1.88 8.38 1.10
N THR A 209 1.43 9.54 0.64
CA THR A 209 0.64 10.48 1.44
C THR A 209 -0.69 9.86 1.89
N LEU A 210 -1.41 9.21 0.97
CA LEU A 210 -2.68 8.54 1.25
C LEU A 210 -2.47 7.40 2.25
N PHE A 211 -1.43 6.59 2.09
CA PHE A 211 -1.11 5.51 3.04
C PHE A 211 -0.74 6.04 4.43
N ILE A 212 0.05 7.11 4.51
CA ILE A 212 0.37 7.76 5.79
C ILE A 212 -0.93 8.20 6.48
N ASN A 213 -1.83 8.86 5.75
CA ASN A 213 -3.07 9.40 6.34
C ASN A 213 -4.07 8.31 6.72
N GLU A 214 -4.21 7.26 5.90
CA GLU A 214 -5.18 6.18 6.13
C GLU A 214 -4.77 5.26 7.28
N TYR A 215 -3.49 4.93 7.38
CA TYR A 215 -3.01 3.88 8.29
C TYR A 215 -2.29 4.39 9.55
N SER A 216 -2.08 5.71 9.69
CA SER A 216 -1.54 6.26 10.95
C SER A 216 -2.65 6.49 11.99
N PRO A 217 -2.32 6.44 13.30
CA PRO A 217 -3.32 6.60 14.35
C PRO A 217 -4.10 7.92 14.21
N ARG A 218 -5.43 7.89 14.37
CA ARG A 218 -6.29 9.09 14.32
C ARG A 218 -5.90 10.21 15.27
N ARG A 219 -5.15 9.90 16.34
CA ARG A 219 -4.59 10.88 17.29
C ARG A 219 -3.45 11.72 16.71
N TRP A 220 -2.79 11.27 15.64
CA TRP A 220 -1.67 11.98 15.00
C TRP A 220 -2.15 13.06 14.02
N LYS A 221 -3.07 13.93 14.47
CA LYS A 221 -3.68 14.98 13.63
C LYS A 221 -2.65 15.89 12.95
N TYR A 222 -1.54 16.18 13.62
CA TYR A 222 -0.45 16.98 13.05
C TYR A 222 0.22 16.29 11.85
N VAL A 223 0.40 14.97 11.89
CA VAL A 223 0.97 14.22 10.76
C VAL A 223 0.02 14.31 9.56
N HIS A 224 -1.27 14.13 9.77
CA HIS A 224 -2.28 14.26 8.72
C HIS A 224 -2.31 15.67 8.12
N PHE A 225 -2.26 16.69 8.99
CA PHE A 225 -2.29 18.08 8.56
C PHE A 225 -1.03 18.50 7.80
N VAL A 226 0.16 18.03 8.22
CA VAL A 226 1.46 18.43 7.63
C VAL A 226 1.78 17.67 6.35
N THR A 227 1.34 16.42 6.22
CA THR A 227 1.67 15.58 5.05
C THR A 227 1.08 16.14 3.76
N TRP A 228 -0.17 16.63 3.76
CA TRP A 228 -0.78 17.22 2.57
C TRP A 228 -0.02 18.46 2.02
N PRO A 229 0.32 19.48 2.83
CA PRO A 229 1.18 20.58 2.41
C PRO A 229 2.52 20.13 1.83
N ILE A 230 3.20 19.17 2.46
CA ILE A 230 4.47 18.62 1.95
C ILE A 230 4.28 18.04 0.55
N THR A 231 3.19 17.30 0.34
CA THR A 231 2.81 16.73 -0.96
C THR A 231 2.55 17.82 -1.99
N PHE A 232 1.80 18.86 -1.66
CA PHE A 232 1.59 19.99 -2.57
C PHE A 232 2.90 20.69 -2.93
N ILE A 233 3.80 20.90 -1.96
CA ILE A 233 5.13 21.47 -2.19
C ILE A 233 5.94 20.61 -3.16
N ALA A 234 5.93 19.28 -3.00
CA ALA A 234 6.61 18.38 -3.93
C ALA A 234 6.07 18.51 -5.36
N LEU A 235 4.75 18.52 -5.53
CA LEU A 235 4.12 18.69 -6.84
C LEU A 235 4.43 20.06 -7.47
N LEU A 236 4.46 21.12 -6.66
CA LEU A 236 4.87 22.45 -7.13
C LEU A 236 6.34 22.45 -7.59
N PHE A 237 7.25 21.88 -6.80
CA PHE A 237 8.66 21.77 -7.18
C PHE A 237 8.84 21.01 -8.50
N LEU A 238 8.10 19.92 -8.68
CA LEU A 238 8.11 19.12 -9.91
C LEU A 238 7.65 19.92 -11.15
N LEU A 239 6.67 20.80 -10.97
CA LEU A 239 6.13 21.64 -12.05
C LEU A 239 7.03 22.84 -12.37
N ILE A 240 7.59 23.50 -11.35
CA ILE A 240 8.48 24.67 -11.50
C ILE A 240 9.84 24.24 -12.10
N SER A 241 10.32 23.04 -11.75
CA SER A 241 11.52 22.46 -12.36
C SER A 241 11.29 21.98 -13.79
N ARG A 242 10.06 22.04 -14.31
CA ARG A 242 9.65 21.46 -15.59
C ARG A 242 10.00 19.96 -15.70
N GLY A 243 9.94 19.24 -14.57
CA GLY A 243 10.16 17.80 -14.55
C GLY A 243 9.03 17.04 -15.25
N HIS A 244 7.80 17.56 -15.15
CA HIS A 244 6.61 17.03 -15.83
C HIS A 244 5.71 18.16 -16.33
N TYR A 245 4.82 17.83 -17.28
CA TYR A 245 3.72 18.71 -17.65
C TYR A 245 2.66 18.75 -16.55
N THR A 246 1.88 19.83 -16.50
CA THR A 246 0.76 19.96 -15.55
C THR A 246 -0.26 18.84 -15.74
N ILE A 247 -0.50 18.45 -17.00
CA ILE A 247 -1.42 17.34 -17.31
C ILE A 247 -0.95 16.00 -16.74
N ASP A 248 0.37 15.74 -16.72
CA ASP A 248 0.93 14.50 -16.18
C ASP A 248 0.64 14.40 -14.68
N VAL A 249 0.84 15.50 -13.95
CA VAL A 249 0.58 15.58 -12.52
C VAL A 249 -0.91 15.46 -12.22
N ALA A 250 -1.76 16.12 -13.01
CA ALA A 250 -3.22 16.08 -12.82
C ALA A 250 -3.80 14.67 -13.04
N ILE A 251 -3.42 13.99 -14.13
CA ILE A 251 -3.86 12.63 -14.45
C ILE A 251 -3.37 11.65 -13.38
N SER A 252 -2.10 11.73 -13.00
CA SER A 252 -1.54 10.83 -11.98
C SER A 252 -2.17 11.03 -10.62
N TYR A 253 -2.43 12.27 -10.19
CA TYR A 253 -3.16 12.55 -8.96
C TYR A 253 -4.58 11.96 -9.00
N TRP A 254 -5.31 12.18 -10.10
CA TRP A 254 -6.67 11.69 -10.27
C TRP A 254 -6.75 10.15 -10.25
N LEU A 255 -5.90 9.47 -11.03
CA LEU A 255 -5.88 8.01 -11.09
C LEU A 255 -5.42 7.40 -9.75
N THR A 256 -4.40 7.98 -9.11
CA THR A 256 -3.88 7.47 -7.83
C THR A 256 -4.94 7.53 -6.74
N THR A 257 -5.59 8.68 -6.58
CA THR A 257 -6.66 8.84 -5.58
C THR A 257 -7.85 7.94 -5.87
N ARG A 258 -8.26 7.81 -7.14
CA ARG A 258 -9.39 6.93 -7.53
C ARG A 258 -9.12 5.47 -7.25
N ILE A 259 -8.01 4.94 -7.75
CA ILE A 259 -7.64 3.53 -7.53
C ILE A 259 -7.48 3.25 -6.04
N PHE A 260 -6.89 4.18 -5.27
CA PHE A 260 -6.74 4.02 -3.83
C PHE A 260 -8.11 3.89 -3.13
N TRP A 261 -9.03 4.83 -3.34
CA TRP A 261 -10.33 4.82 -2.66
C TRP A 261 -11.25 3.71 -3.18
N GLU A 262 -11.21 3.39 -4.46
CA GLU A 262 -11.93 2.24 -5.03
C GLU A 262 -11.47 0.94 -4.40
N TYR A 263 -10.15 0.74 -4.27
CA TYR A 263 -9.58 -0.44 -3.62
C TYR A 263 -10.00 -0.54 -2.15
N HIS A 264 -9.91 0.56 -1.38
CA HIS A 264 -10.27 0.54 0.04
C HIS A 264 -11.79 0.36 0.24
N THR A 265 -12.61 0.95 -0.62
CA THR A 265 -14.07 0.75 -0.62
C THR A 265 -14.40 -0.71 -0.93
N PHE A 266 -13.75 -1.31 -1.92
CA PHE A 266 -13.88 -2.73 -2.23
C PHE A 266 -13.45 -3.62 -1.05
N ALA A 267 -12.32 -3.33 -0.43
CA ALA A 267 -11.79 -4.12 0.68
C ALA A 267 -12.67 -4.03 1.95
N ALA A 268 -13.26 -2.85 2.21
CA ALA A 268 -14.08 -2.60 3.40
C ALA A 268 -15.50 -3.18 3.32
N ASN A 269 -16.06 -3.38 2.12
CA ASN A 269 -17.44 -3.80 1.94
C ASN A 269 -17.55 -5.27 1.53
N PRO A 270 -18.05 -6.18 2.39
CA PRO A 270 -18.20 -7.60 2.06
C PRO A 270 -19.09 -7.85 0.84
N TYR A 271 -20.15 -7.05 0.66
CA TYR A 271 -21.06 -7.13 -0.47
C TYR A 271 -20.36 -6.89 -1.83
N LEU A 272 -19.39 -5.98 -1.87
CA LEU A 272 -18.64 -5.69 -3.10
C LEU A 272 -17.64 -6.79 -3.46
N ARG A 273 -17.29 -7.63 -2.50
CA ARG A 273 -16.39 -8.77 -2.68
C ARG A 273 -17.12 -10.01 -3.16
N ASP A 274 -18.41 -10.13 -2.87
CA ASP A 274 -19.25 -11.22 -3.34
C ASP A 274 -19.43 -11.15 -4.87
N ASP A 275 -19.16 -12.28 -5.54
CA ASP A 275 -19.28 -12.41 -6.99
C ASP A 275 -20.69 -12.80 -7.44
N VAL A 276 -21.51 -13.26 -6.49
CA VAL A 276 -22.87 -13.74 -6.77
C VAL A 276 -23.84 -12.57 -6.98
N SER A 277 -23.53 -11.38 -6.45
CA SER A 277 -24.39 -10.21 -6.59
C SER A 277 -24.51 -9.74 -8.06
N ARG A 278 -25.77 -9.61 -8.52
CA ARG A 278 -26.10 -9.13 -9.88
C ARG A 278 -25.94 -7.62 -10.02
N ASP A 279 -26.16 -6.87 -8.94
CA ASP A 279 -26.13 -5.40 -8.92
C ASP A 279 -24.71 -4.84 -8.72
N ASN A 280 -23.76 -5.70 -8.35
CA ASN A 280 -22.36 -5.32 -8.20
C ASN A 280 -21.68 -5.11 -9.57
N HIS A 281 -21.70 -3.88 -10.08
CA HIS A 281 -21.01 -3.54 -11.32
C HIS A 281 -19.48 -3.55 -11.22
N LEU A 282 -18.91 -3.46 -10.01
CA LEU A 282 -17.46 -3.55 -9.83
C LEU A 282 -16.93 -4.91 -10.31
N ARG A 283 -17.72 -5.99 -10.21
CA ARG A 283 -17.31 -7.31 -10.69
C ARG A 283 -16.90 -7.35 -12.17
N LYS A 284 -17.35 -6.38 -12.98
CA LYS A 284 -17.04 -6.29 -14.42
C LYS A 284 -15.60 -5.86 -14.69
N TYR A 285 -14.91 -5.26 -13.72
CA TYR A 285 -13.50 -4.91 -13.86
C TYR A 285 -12.63 -6.16 -13.72
N GLY A 286 -11.96 -6.56 -14.81
CA GLY A 286 -11.14 -7.79 -14.83
C GLY A 286 -10.04 -7.83 -13.77
N TRP A 287 -9.47 -6.67 -13.39
CA TRP A 287 -8.43 -6.58 -12.37
C TRP A 287 -8.94 -6.79 -10.93
N LEU A 288 -10.24 -6.66 -10.68
CA LEU A 288 -10.80 -6.85 -9.34
C LEU A 288 -10.78 -8.32 -8.89
N PHE A 289 -10.62 -9.27 -9.81
CA PHE A 289 -10.35 -10.66 -9.46
C PHE A 289 -9.11 -10.80 -8.57
N ILE A 290 -8.01 -10.11 -8.91
CA ILE A 290 -6.77 -10.14 -8.11
C ILE A 290 -7.02 -9.53 -6.73
N CYS A 291 -7.73 -8.41 -6.67
CA CYS A 291 -8.08 -7.75 -5.41
C CYS A 291 -8.93 -8.66 -4.51
N ARG A 292 -9.89 -9.40 -5.09
CA ARG A 292 -10.74 -10.35 -4.37
C ARG A 292 -9.94 -11.50 -3.76
N VAL A 293 -9.04 -12.12 -4.53
CA VAL A 293 -8.15 -13.18 -4.04
C VAL A 293 -7.28 -12.68 -2.88
N MET A 294 -6.76 -11.46 -3.01
CA MET A 294 -5.91 -10.84 -1.99
C MET A 294 -6.67 -10.54 -0.70
N GLU A 295 -7.91 -10.05 -0.77
CA GLU A 295 -8.69 -9.64 0.40
C GLU A 295 -9.62 -10.73 0.97
N ASN A 296 -9.67 -11.93 0.38
CA ASN A 296 -10.67 -12.96 0.72
C ASN A 296 -10.82 -13.29 2.22
N ASN A 297 -9.74 -13.21 3.00
CA ASN A 297 -9.73 -13.60 4.42
C ASN A 297 -9.70 -12.39 5.38
N VAL A 298 -9.93 -11.18 4.88
CA VAL A 298 -9.97 -9.94 5.67
C VAL A 298 -11.43 -9.52 5.88
N HIS A 299 -12.11 -10.04 6.89
CA HIS A 299 -13.58 -9.86 7.02
C HIS A 299 -13.99 -8.59 7.77
N THR A 300 -13.04 -7.92 8.43
CA THR A 300 -13.28 -6.72 9.23
C THR A 300 -12.33 -5.58 8.84
N GLY A 301 -12.72 -4.36 9.19
CA GLY A 301 -11.82 -3.20 9.11
C GLY A 301 -10.55 -3.44 9.93
N ILE A 302 -9.42 -2.93 9.44
CA ILE A 302 -8.14 -3.10 10.13
C ILE A 302 -8.13 -2.17 11.35
N PRO A 303 -7.93 -2.68 12.58
CA PRO A 303 -7.84 -1.84 13.76
C PRO A 303 -6.51 -1.06 13.79
N ASP A 304 -6.54 0.16 14.32
CA ASP A 304 -5.39 1.06 14.47
C ASP A 304 -4.46 0.61 15.62
N GLU A 305 -3.85 -0.58 15.47
CA GLU A 305 -2.95 -1.18 16.45
C GLU A 305 -1.51 -1.19 15.96
N PHE A 306 -0.61 -0.57 16.73
CA PHE A 306 0.82 -0.49 16.43
C PHE A 306 1.61 -1.38 17.37
N ASP A 307 2.46 -2.22 16.79
CA ASP A 307 3.36 -3.10 17.54
C ASP A 307 4.81 -2.73 17.22
N ASN A 308 5.69 -2.80 18.22
CA ASN A 308 7.11 -2.56 17.97
C ASN A 308 7.76 -3.81 17.34
N PRO A 309 8.14 -3.79 16.05
CA PRO A 309 8.66 -4.96 15.35
C PRO A 309 10.01 -5.42 15.90
N ILE A 310 10.75 -4.54 16.58
CA ILE A 310 12.06 -4.84 17.18
C ILE A 310 11.91 -5.84 18.33
N LYS A 311 10.81 -5.79 19.11
CA LYS A 311 10.57 -6.73 20.21
C LYS A 311 10.46 -8.18 19.71
N TYR A 312 9.80 -8.39 18.57
CA TYR A 312 9.64 -9.71 17.95
C TYR A 312 10.95 -10.25 17.36
N VAL A 313 11.77 -9.39 16.75
CA VAL A 313 13.09 -9.77 16.24
C VAL A 313 14.00 -10.17 17.41
N LYS A 314 13.99 -9.41 18.50
CA LYS A 314 14.76 -9.70 19.72
C LYS A 314 14.36 -11.03 20.37
N SER A 315 13.08 -11.39 20.37
CA SER A 315 12.60 -12.69 20.88
C SER A 315 12.99 -13.84 19.96
N LEU A 316 12.99 -13.63 18.63
CA LEU A 316 13.42 -14.64 17.65
C LEU A 316 14.93 -14.95 17.77
N PHE A 317 15.75 -13.94 18.07
CA PHE A 317 17.18 -14.12 18.34
C PHE A 317 17.48 -14.68 19.73
N ARG A 318 16.63 -14.44 20.74
CA ARG A 318 16.74 -15.06 22.07
C ARG A 318 16.32 -16.53 22.10
N GLY A 319 15.42 -16.97 21.22
CA GLY A 319 14.96 -18.35 21.14
C GLY A 319 15.96 -19.36 20.52
N ARG A 320 17.23 -18.98 20.35
CA ARG A 320 18.29 -19.83 19.74
C ARG A 320 19.44 -20.21 20.68
N THR A 321 19.35 -19.91 21.97
CA THR A 321 20.29 -20.47 22.97
C THR A 321 19.62 -21.67 23.65
N PRO A 322 20.05 -22.91 23.35
CA PRO A 322 19.63 -24.05 24.15
C PRO A 322 20.23 -23.91 25.56
N GLU A 323 19.37 -23.78 26.57
CA GLU A 323 19.78 -23.95 27.97
C GLU A 323 20.25 -25.40 28.16
N LEU A 324 21.55 -25.58 28.36
CA LEU A 324 22.17 -26.85 28.69
C LEU A 324 22.00 -27.07 30.20
N SER A 325 20.91 -27.72 30.62
CA SER A 325 20.71 -28.14 32.00
C SER A 325 21.56 -29.39 32.30
N PHE A 326 22.64 -29.23 33.06
CA PHE A 326 23.40 -30.36 33.62
C PHE A 326 22.69 -30.90 34.89
N PRO A 327 22.43 -32.21 34.99
CA PRO A 327 21.89 -32.80 36.21
C PRO A 327 23.00 -33.00 37.25
N THR A 328 22.84 -32.38 38.42
CA THR A 328 23.62 -32.67 39.62
C THR A 328 23.29 -34.06 40.16
N GLN A 329 24.26 -34.97 40.14
CA GLN A 329 24.22 -36.28 40.79
C GLN A 329 24.22 -36.09 42.32
N SER A 330 23.15 -36.53 42.98
CA SER A 330 23.10 -36.74 44.43
C SER A 330 23.70 -38.12 44.76
N THR A 331 24.82 -38.10 45.48
CA THR A 331 25.46 -39.24 46.14
C THR A 331 24.58 -39.82 47.25
N MET A 332 24.28 -41.11 47.19
CA MET A 332 23.83 -41.92 48.32
C MET A 332 25.05 -42.48 49.06
N VAL A 333 25.12 -42.24 50.37
CA VAL A 333 25.74 -43.11 51.38
C VAL A 333 24.75 -43.21 52.52
#